data_AF-A0A1Y3APE9-F1
#
_entry.id   AF-A0A1Y3APE9-F1
#
_cell.length_a   1.000
_cell.length_b   1.000
_cell.length_c   1.000
_cell.angle_alpha   90.00
_cell.angle_beta   90.00
_cell.angle_gamma   90.00
#
_symmetry.space_group_name_H-M   'P 1'
#
loop_
_entity.id
_entity.type
_entity.pdbx_description
1 polymer ?
#
loop_
_entity_poly.entity_id
_entity_poly.type
_entity_poly.pdbx_seq_one_letter_code
_entity_poly.pdbx_strand_id
1 'polypeptide(L)'
;MIFKIKDEKFDPFNGHKGAFRMITIEDAIGDLIALNEDDYFIDMIREYKSHPKCSYQRELRKHQCNLVNDHYCKQLSELNIERIKRIPLEIDADWRDLPNIRIKLSNGQIIDKLKYGKNVQKHKQKNTIIPWCLANTADKNNNWQGQYGRLSWKGFFPTIVTNPDPITSQGKVIHPDQHRVITVREMARSQGFNDDFVFRGSVVNKYCQIGNAVPPLLSMKIAREFYKSIFQND
;
A
#
# COMPACT_ATOMS: atom_id res chain seq x y z
N MET A 1 -16.94 1.96 -18.49
CA MET A 1 -16.74 1.65 -17.06
C MET A 1 -16.99 2.92 -16.28
N ILE A 2 -18.08 2.92 -15.53
CA ILE A 2 -18.68 4.07 -14.84
C ILE A 2 -18.67 3.66 -13.38
N PHE A 3 -17.94 4.38 -12.53
CA PHE A 3 -17.86 4.06 -11.11
C PHE A 3 -18.87 4.91 -10.34
N LYS A 4 -19.79 4.26 -9.63
CA LYS A 4 -20.92 4.88 -8.90
C LYS A 4 -20.86 4.43 -7.43
N ILE A 5 -21.15 5.35 -6.50
CA ILE A 5 -21.54 5.00 -5.12
C ILE A 5 -23.06 4.98 -5.08
N LYS A 6 -23.67 3.92 -4.56
CA LYS A 6 -25.14 3.85 -4.34
C LYS A 6 -25.94 4.31 -5.58
N ASP A 7 -25.45 3.95 -6.76
CA ASP A 7 -26.00 4.28 -8.07
C ASP A 7 -26.03 5.76 -8.52
N GLU A 8 -25.45 6.67 -7.71
CA GLU A 8 -25.33 8.09 -8.01
C GLU A 8 -23.90 8.53 -8.40
N LYS A 9 -23.81 9.63 -9.16
CA LYS A 9 -22.54 10.30 -9.48
C LYS A 9 -22.23 11.30 -8.37
N PHE A 10 -21.02 11.22 -7.79
CA PHE A 10 -20.60 12.05 -6.66
C PHE A 10 -19.41 12.95 -7.05
N ASP A 11 -19.42 14.21 -6.59
CA ASP A 11 -18.38 15.24 -6.78
C ASP A 11 -17.83 15.68 -5.40
N PRO A 12 -16.55 15.41 -5.07
CA PRO A 12 -15.99 15.76 -3.76
C PRO A 12 -15.39 17.17 -3.65
N PHE A 13 -15.20 17.95 -4.73
CA PHE A 13 -14.37 19.18 -4.66
C PHE A 13 -14.81 20.34 -5.54
N ASN A 14 -16.10 20.71 -5.48
CA ASN A 14 -16.61 21.98 -6.05
C ASN A 14 -16.33 22.19 -7.54
N GLY A 15 -17.20 21.64 -8.39
CA GLY A 15 -17.73 22.42 -9.51
C GLY A 15 -16.97 22.38 -10.84
N HIS A 16 -15.89 21.60 -10.96
CA HIS A 16 -15.38 21.17 -12.26
C HIS A 16 -15.77 19.72 -12.50
N LYS A 17 -16.70 19.50 -13.44
CA LYS A 17 -17.33 18.22 -13.77
C LYS A 17 -16.34 17.17 -14.27
N GLY A 18 -15.55 16.58 -13.39
CA GLY A 18 -15.14 15.19 -13.52
C GLY A 18 -16.39 14.32 -13.38
N ALA A 19 -16.64 13.41 -14.33
CA ALA A 19 -17.87 12.62 -14.31
C ALA A 19 -17.97 11.67 -13.09
N PHE A 20 -16.87 11.45 -12.36
CA PHE A 20 -16.73 10.49 -11.26
C PHE A 20 -15.77 11.01 -10.19
N ARG A 21 -16.05 10.67 -8.92
CA ARG A 21 -15.11 10.88 -7.81
C ARG A 21 -13.86 10.00 -7.90
N MET A 22 -12.83 10.38 -7.16
CA MET A 22 -11.62 9.59 -6.95
C MET A 22 -11.92 8.24 -6.28
N ILE A 23 -11.21 7.19 -6.70
CA ILE A 23 -11.22 5.87 -6.05
C ILE A 23 -10.33 5.93 -4.81
N THR A 24 -10.88 5.57 -3.67
CA THR A 24 -10.16 5.57 -2.39
C THR A 24 -9.51 4.21 -2.11
N ILE A 25 -8.67 4.14 -1.09
CA ILE A 25 -8.12 2.86 -0.62
C ILE A 25 -9.23 1.93 -0.14
N GLU A 26 -10.25 2.45 0.55
CA GLU A 26 -11.43 1.68 0.95
C GLU A 26 -12.17 1.09 -0.26
N ASP A 27 -12.29 1.84 -1.36
CA ASP A 27 -12.86 1.31 -2.60
C ASP A 27 -11.99 0.22 -3.23
N ALA A 28 -10.68 0.31 -3.11
CA ALA A 28 -9.78 -0.66 -3.73
C ALA A 28 -9.68 -1.97 -2.92
N ILE A 29 -9.54 -1.89 -1.60
CA ILE A 29 -9.16 -3.05 -0.78
C ILE A 29 -10.14 -3.34 0.37
N GLY A 30 -11.15 -2.50 0.60
CA GLY A 30 -12.03 -2.60 1.77
C GLY A 30 -12.95 -3.82 1.83
N ASP A 31 -13.08 -4.62 0.76
CA ASP A 31 -13.78 -5.92 0.76
C ASP A 31 -12.84 -7.14 0.89
N LEU A 32 -11.51 -6.94 0.91
CA LEU A 32 -10.56 -8.01 1.18
C LEU A 32 -10.64 -8.45 2.65
N ILE A 33 -10.33 -9.72 2.88
CA ILE A 33 -10.32 -10.32 4.21
C ILE A 33 -9.14 -9.79 5.03
N ALA A 34 -9.39 -9.35 6.27
CA ALA A 34 -8.31 -9.07 7.21
C ALA A 34 -7.49 -10.36 7.46
N LEU A 35 -6.18 -10.30 7.22
CA LEU A 35 -5.26 -11.39 7.51
C LEU A 35 -4.93 -11.47 9.02
N ASN A 36 -4.75 -12.69 9.53
CA ASN A 36 -4.11 -12.93 10.81
C ASN A 36 -2.59 -12.72 10.69
N GLU A 37 -1.87 -12.46 11.80
CA GLU A 37 -0.41 -12.25 11.73
C GLU A 37 0.34 -13.46 11.16
N ASP A 38 -0.09 -14.68 11.51
CA ASP A 38 0.49 -15.94 11.01
C ASP A 38 0.26 -16.14 9.50
N ASP A 39 -0.75 -15.47 8.96
CA ASP A 39 -1.21 -15.59 7.57
C ASP A 39 -0.54 -14.58 6.63
N TYR A 40 0.17 -13.58 7.17
CA TYR A 40 0.70 -12.45 6.38
C TYR A 40 1.61 -12.88 5.23
N PHE A 41 2.31 -13.99 5.35
CA PHE A 41 3.35 -14.39 4.40
C PHE A 41 3.03 -15.67 3.63
N ILE A 42 1.82 -16.22 3.83
CA ILE A 42 1.43 -17.51 3.25
C ILE A 42 0.66 -17.28 1.96
N ASP A 43 1.22 -17.76 0.85
CA ASP A 43 0.54 -17.81 -0.45
C ASP A 43 -0.53 -18.91 -0.42
N MET A 44 -1.77 -18.52 -0.13
CA MET A 44 -2.91 -19.41 -0.14
C MET A 44 -4.13 -18.72 -0.73
N ILE A 45 -5.02 -19.53 -1.31
CA ILE A 45 -6.31 -19.08 -1.80
C ILE A 45 -7.23 -18.86 -0.59
N ARG A 46 -7.89 -17.70 -0.56
CA ARG A 46 -8.83 -17.33 0.51
C ARG A 46 -10.21 -17.07 -0.08
N GLU A 47 -11.26 -17.14 0.73
CA GLU A 47 -12.61 -16.79 0.29
C GLU A 47 -12.92 -15.32 0.60
N TYR A 48 -13.66 -14.66 -0.30
CA TYR A 48 -14.26 -13.37 0.00
C TYR A 48 -15.35 -13.52 1.07
N LYS A 49 -15.23 -12.80 2.17
CA LYS A 49 -16.25 -12.79 3.24
C LYS A 49 -17.50 -11.98 2.90
N SER A 50 -17.44 -11.15 1.86
CA SER A 50 -18.55 -10.27 1.49
C SER A 50 -18.65 -10.07 -0.02
N HIS A 51 -19.83 -9.65 -0.47
CA HIS A 51 -20.02 -9.16 -1.82
C HIS A 51 -19.24 -7.85 -2.03
N PRO A 52 -18.90 -7.51 -3.29
CA PRO A 52 -18.24 -6.24 -3.57
C PRO A 52 -19.05 -5.06 -3.02
N LYS A 53 -18.39 -4.15 -2.30
CA LYS A 53 -19.02 -3.00 -1.62
C LYS A 53 -19.19 -1.78 -2.53
N CYS A 54 -18.42 -1.69 -3.61
CA CYS A 54 -18.51 -0.60 -4.57
C CYS A 54 -18.33 -1.05 -6.03
N SER A 55 -18.59 -0.14 -6.99
CA SER A 55 -18.41 -0.44 -8.42
C SER A 55 -16.98 -0.82 -8.80
N TYR A 56 -15.97 -0.32 -8.07
CA TYR A 56 -14.58 -0.66 -8.34
C TYR A 56 -14.30 -2.12 -8.02
N GLN A 57 -14.72 -2.58 -6.85
CA GLN A 57 -14.59 -3.99 -6.46
C GLN A 57 -15.44 -4.90 -7.36
N ARG A 58 -16.66 -4.48 -7.74
CA ARG A 58 -17.48 -5.24 -8.70
C ARG A 58 -16.77 -5.45 -10.03
N GLU A 59 -16.05 -4.44 -10.47
CA GLU A 59 -15.29 -4.48 -11.72
C GLU A 59 -14.09 -5.41 -11.61
N LEU A 60 -13.30 -5.31 -10.54
CA LEU A 60 -12.11 -6.15 -10.39
C LEU A 60 -12.45 -7.62 -10.07
N ARG A 61 -13.58 -7.87 -9.41
CA ARG A 61 -14.12 -9.20 -9.08
C ARG A 61 -15.00 -9.81 -10.17
N LYS A 62 -14.91 -9.32 -11.41
CA LYS A 62 -15.64 -9.88 -12.55
C LYS A 62 -15.49 -11.41 -12.64
N HIS A 63 -16.47 -12.06 -13.26
CA HIS A 63 -16.62 -13.52 -13.29
C HIS A 63 -16.99 -14.17 -11.94
N GLN A 64 -17.60 -13.40 -11.02
CA GLN A 64 -18.03 -13.89 -9.70
C GLN A 64 -16.89 -14.59 -8.96
N CYS A 65 -15.69 -14.01 -9.01
CA CYS A 65 -14.56 -14.56 -8.27
C CYS A 65 -14.86 -14.45 -6.77
N ASN A 66 -15.19 -15.60 -6.18
CA ASN A 66 -15.41 -15.76 -4.74
C ASN A 66 -14.11 -16.05 -4.00
N LEU A 67 -12.99 -16.14 -4.74
CA LEU A 67 -11.67 -16.47 -4.23
C LEU A 67 -10.73 -15.28 -4.35
N VAL A 68 -9.83 -15.18 -3.40
CA VAL A 68 -8.76 -14.18 -3.33
C VAL A 68 -7.44 -14.92 -3.47
N ASN A 69 -6.76 -14.69 -4.59
CA ASN A 69 -5.38 -15.14 -4.80
C ASN A 69 -4.41 -14.03 -4.42
N ASP A 70 -3.16 -14.38 -4.13
CA ASP A 70 -2.07 -13.43 -3.87
C ASP A 70 -2.30 -12.46 -2.69
N HIS A 71 -3.18 -12.81 -1.76
CA HIS A 71 -3.43 -11.98 -0.58
C HIS A 71 -2.50 -12.34 0.58
N TYR A 72 -1.22 -12.03 0.34
CA TYR A 72 -0.11 -12.15 1.28
C TYR A 72 0.97 -11.11 0.91
N CYS A 73 1.85 -10.79 1.85
CA CYS A 73 2.90 -9.78 1.69
C CYS A 73 4.30 -10.35 1.91
N LYS A 74 5.32 -9.52 1.68
CA LYS A 74 6.70 -9.89 1.99
C LYS A 74 6.92 -9.86 3.51
N GLN A 75 7.77 -10.75 4.01
CA GLN A 75 8.21 -10.70 5.40
C GLN A 75 9.17 -9.54 5.61
N LEU A 76 8.96 -8.79 6.70
CA LEU A 76 9.88 -7.74 7.14
C LEU A 76 10.76 -8.28 8.28
N SER A 77 11.87 -7.58 8.54
CA SER A 77 12.66 -7.84 9.75
C SER A 77 11.82 -7.58 10.99
N GLU A 78 12.12 -8.30 12.07
CA GLU A 78 11.44 -8.15 13.35
C GLU A 78 11.47 -6.69 13.86
N LEU A 79 12.61 -6.01 13.70
CA LEU A 79 12.73 -4.59 14.04
C LEU A 79 11.77 -3.71 13.23
N ASN A 80 11.55 -3.99 11.94
CA ASN A 80 10.60 -3.23 11.13
C ASN A 80 9.15 -3.51 11.54
N ILE A 81 8.82 -4.75 11.91
CA ILE A 81 7.50 -5.08 12.47
C ILE A 81 7.27 -4.32 13.78
N GLU A 82 8.26 -4.33 14.68
CA GLU A 82 8.19 -3.60 15.94
C GLU A 82 8.05 -2.08 15.74
N ARG A 83 8.68 -1.51 14.70
CA ARG A 83 8.46 -0.12 14.30
C ARG A 83 7.01 0.09 13.88
N ILE A 84 6.50 -0.71 12.94
CA ILE A 84 5.12 -0.58 12.43
C ILE A 84 4.09 -0.70 13.55
N LYS A 85 4.26 -1.64 14.48
CA LYS A 85 3.38 -1.82 15.65
C LYS A 85 3.30 -0.57 16.54
N ARG A 86 4.32 0.29 16.51
CA ARG A 86 4.42 1.52 17.30
C ARG A 86 4.04 2.79 16.55
N ILE A 87 3.77 2.70 15.25
CA ILE A 87 3.20 3.83 14.50
C ILE A 87 1.72 3.93 14.85
N PRO A 88 1.26 5.08 15.39
CA PRO A 88 -0.16 5.31 15.66
C PRO A 88 -1.04 5.05 14.42
N LEU A 89 -2.31 4.69 14.64
CA LEU A 89 -3.30 4.54 13.57
C LEU A 89 -3.88 5.89 13.10
N GLU A 90 -3.42 7.00 13.68
CA GLU A 90 -3.84 8.34 13.31
C GLU A 90 -3.42 8.71 11.89
N ILE A 91 -4.22 9.57 11.26
CA ILE A 91 -3.91 10.08 9.91
C ILE A 91 -2.59 10.83 9.97
N ASP A 92 -1.72 10.55 9.00
CA ASP A 92 -0.38 11.14 8.85
C ASP A 92 0.67 10.78 9.89
N ALA A 93 0.36 9.86 10.82
CA ALA A 93 1.35 9.24 11.67
C ALA A 93 2.40 8.48 10.84
N ASP A 94 3.68 8.68 11.16
CA ASP A 94 4.82 8.12 10.45
C ASP A 94 6.05 7.92 11.36
N TRP A 95 7.24 7.73 10.80
CA TRP A 95 8.46 7.45 11.56
C TRP A 95 8.77 8.49 12.65
N ARG A 96 8.27 9.72 12.52
CA ARG A 96 8.47 10.81 13.49
C ARG A 96 7.76 10.54 14.82
N ASP A 97 6.72 9.70 14.79
CA ASP A 97 5.93 9.32 15.96
C ASP A 97 6.50 8.09 16.70
N LEU A 98 7.61 7.53 16.21
CA LEU A 98 8.24 6.39 16.84
C LEU A 98 8.83 6.76 18.22
N PRO A 99 8.57 5.96 19.27
CA PRO A 99 9.07 6.25 20.60
C PRO A 99 10.58 5.94 20.72
N ASN A 100 11.33 6.83 21.37
CA ASN A 100 12.75 6.62 21.65
C ASN A 100 12.97 5.75 22.91
N ILE A 101 12.70 4.45 22.79
CA ILE A 101 12.73 3.48 23.89
C ILE A 101 13.72 2.34 23.65
N ARG A 102 14.17 1.72 24.74
CA ARG A 102 14.95 0.47 24.71
C ARG A 102 13.99 -0.70 24.78
N ILE A 103 14.13 -1.67 23.88
CA ILE A 103 13.31 -2.90 23.87
C ILE A 103 14.20 -4.13 23.67
N LYS A 104 13.65 -5.30 23.99
CA LYS A 104 14.24 -6.60 23.66
C LYS A 104 13.33 -7.29 22.65
N LEU A 105 13.90 -7.67 21.51
CA LEU A 105 13.22 -8.45 20.48
C LEU A 105 13.05 -9.92 20.94
N SER A 106 12.11 -10.63 20.31
CA SER A 106 11.86 -12.07 20.56
C SER A 106 13.09 -12.93 20.28
N ASN A 107 13.90 -12.56 19.28
CA ASN A 107 15.19 -13.20 18.98
C ASN A 107 16.30 -12.91 20.03
N GLY A 108 15.99 -12.16 21.09
CA GLY A 108 16.91 -11.79 22.16
C GLY A 108 17.73 -10.53 21.91
N GLN A 109 17.70 -9.97 20.69
CA GLN A 109 18.44 -8.77 20.32
C GLN A 109 17.92 -7.55 21.10
N ILE A 110 18.85 -6.77 21.64
CA ILE A 110 18.55 -5.52 22.33
C ILE A 110 18.55 -4.38 21.32
N ILE A 111 17.48 -3.60 21.33
CA ILE A 111 17.32 -2.38 20.55
C ILE A 111 17.44 -1.22 21.53
N ASP A 112 18.47 -0.40 21.36
CA ASP A 112 18.77 0.70 22.28
C ASP A 112 18.08 2.01 21.85
N LYS A 113 18.04 2.96 22.79
CA LYS A 113 17.59 4.32 22.51
C LYS A 113 18.53 4.99 21.50
N LEU A 114 17.96 5.72 20.55
CA LEU A 114 18.68 6.64 19.70
C LEU A 114 19.29 7.74 20.57
N LYS A 115 20.60 7.94 20.45
CA LYS A 115 21.34 8.98 21.18
C LYS A 115 21.47 10.24 20.32
N TYR A 116 21.23 11.40 20.93
CA TYR A 116 21.35 12.72 20.30
C TYR A 116 22.58 13.47 20.84
N GLY A 117 23.17 14.36 20.02
CA GLY A 117 24.27 15.24 20.41
C GLY A 117 25.33 15.43 19.31
N LYS A 118 26.02 16.58 19.31
CA LYS A 118 27.01 16.96 18.29
C LYS A 118 28.17 15.95 18.15
N ASN A 119 28.56 15.30 19.25
CA ASN A 119 29.63 14.30 19.24
C ASN A 119 29.16 12.88 18.90
N VAL A 120 27.85 12.64 18.85
CA VAL A 120 27.24 11.32 18.62
C VAL A 120 26.91 11.10 17.13
N GLN A 121 26.64 12.18 16.39
CA GLN A 121 26.26 12.12 14.97
C GLN A 121 27.35 11.59 14.03
N LYS A 122 28.62 11.52 14.47
CA LYS A 122 29.73 11.04 13.63
C LYS A 122 29.66 9.54 13.29
N HIS A 123 28.95 8.72 14.07
CA HIS A 123 28.86 7.27 13.84
C HIS A 123 27.42 6.79 13.64
N LYS A 124 27.25 5.89 12.66
CA LYS A 124 25.97 5.25 12.36
C LYS A 124 25.50 4.42 13.56
N GLN A 125 24.37 4.80 14.14
CA GLN A 125 23.70 3.99 15.16
C GLN A 125 22.84 2.93 14.47
N LYS A 126 23.10 1.66 14.77
CA LYS A 126 22.28 0.52 14.33
C LYS A 126 21.36 0.11 15.48
N ASN A 127 20.32 -0.66 15.17
CA ASN A 127 19.45 -1.28 16.18
C ASN A 127 18.79 -0.25 17.12
N THR A 128 18.16 0.76 16.53
CA THR A 128 17.33 1.76 17.23
C THR A 128 15.91 1.72 16.68
N ILE A 129 14.90 1.96 17.53
CA ILE A 129 13.50 2.03 17.07
C ILE A 129 13.33 3.14 16.07
N ILE A 130 13.71 4.37 16.43
CA ILE A 130 13.83 5.48 15.48
C ILE A 130 15.01 5.20 14.54
N PRO A 131 14.81 5.05 13.22
CA PRO A 131 15.91 4.74 12.31
C PRO A 131 16.91 5.91 12.25
N TRP A 132 18.17 5.65 12.63
CA TRP A 132 19.22 6.67 12.64
C TRP A 132 19.39 7.37 11.28
N CYS A 133 19.27 6.65 10.17
CA CYS A 133 19.43 7.23 8.84
C CYS A 133 18.39 8.32 8.54
N LEU A 134 17.18 8.18 9.05
CA LEU A 134 16.11 9.16 8.88
C LEU A 134 16.38 10.38 9.74
N ALA A 135 16.65 10.17 11.03
CA ALA A 135 17.00 11.25 11.95
C ALA A 135 18.26 12.03 11.48
N ASN A 136 19.27 11.34 10.96
CA ASN A 136 20.53 11.95 10.53
C ASN A 136 20.41 12.82 9.27
N THR A 137 19.40 12.57 8.44
CA THR A 137 19.24 13.25 7.15
C THR A 137 17.89 13.96 7.01
N ALA A 138 17.13 14.07 8.09
CA ALA A 138 15.79 14.66 8.13
C ALA A 138 15.76 16.09 7.56
N ASP A 139 16.62 16.97 8.06
CA ASP A 139 16.66 18.39 7.65
C ASP A 139 16.87 18.57 6.14
N LYS A 140 17.61 17.66 5.50
CA LYS A 140 17.92 17.72 4.07
C LYS A 140 16.83 17.12 3.17
N ASN A 141 15.88 16.38 3.74
CA ASN A 141 14.91 15.57 3.00
C ASN A 141 13.48 15.84 3.46
N ASN A 142 13.18 17.09 3.85
CA ASN A 142 11.86 17.50 4.34
C ASN A 142 11.31 16.56 5.44
N ASN A 143 12.17 16.25 6.42
CA ASN A 143 11.87 15.36 7.54
C ASN A 143 11.44 13.93 7.14
N TRP A 144 11.73 13.48 5.92
CA TRP A 144 11.32 12.17 5.40
C TRP A 144 9.83 11.89 5.64
N GLN A 145 8.99 12.92 5.50
CA GLN A 145 7.56 12.84 5.78
C GLN A 145 6.93 11.66 5.01
N GLY A 146 6.17 10.83 5.73
CA GLY A 146 5.45 9.68 5.20
C GLY A 146 6.21 8.36 5.24
N GLN A 147 7.52 8.33 5.54
CA GLN A 147 8.22 7.06 5.74
C GLN A 147 7.74 6.36 7.01
N TYR A 148 7.54 5.04 6.94
CA TYR A 148 6.76 4.25 7.91
C TYR A 148 5.30 4.72 8.10
N GLY A 149 4.81 5.60 7.23
CA GLY A 149 3.44 6.05 7.26
C GLY A 149 2.46 4.98 6.78
N ARG A 150 1.27 4.97 7.38
CA ARG A 150 0.15 4.11 7.00
C ARG A 150 -0.65 4.72 5.86
N LEU A 151 -1.13 3.85 4.98
CA LEU A 151 -2.17 4.22 4.04
C LEU A 151 -3.43 4.69 4.79
N SER A 152 -4.19 5.63 4.21
CA SER A 152 -5.45 6.11 4.79
C SER A 152 -6.63 5.57 4.00
N TRP A 153 -7.64 5.03 4.67
CA TRP A 153 -8.84 4.48 4.03
C TRP A 153 -9.52 5.46 3.05
N LYS A 154 -9.56 6.75 3.41
CA LYS A 154 -10.13 7.82 2.59
C LYS A 154 -9.12 8.45 1.61
N GLY A 155 -7.85 8.07 1.71
CA GLY A 155 -6.79 8.51 0.80
C GLY A 155 -6.76 7.69 -0.49
N PHE A 156 -5.62 7.76 -1.17
CA PHE A 156 -5.31 7.04 -2.41
C PHE A 156 -3.95 6.36 -2.27
N PHE A 157 -3.68 5.38 -3.13
CA PHE A 157 -2.35 4.78 -3.21
C PHE A 157 -1.37 5.81 -3.79
N PRO A 158 -0.22 6.06 -3.15
CA PRO A 158 0.87 6.78 -3.79
C PRO A 158 1.40 5.97 -4.97
N THR A 159 2.37 6.52 -5.70
CA THR A 159 3.01 5.82 -6.82
C THR A 159 3.41 4.41 -6.40
N ILE A 160 2.90 3.42 -7.14
CA ILE A 160 3.12 2.02 -6.83
C ILE A 160 4.58 1.66 -7.09
N VAL A 161 5.22 1.13 -6.06
CA VAL A 161 6.63 0.75 -6.07
C VAL A 161 6.80 -0.71 -6.47
N THR A 162 7.93 -1.08 -7.04
CA THR A 162 8.24 -2.49 -7.36
C THR A 162 8.56 -3.35 -6.15
N ASN A 163 8.79 -2.73 -4.99
CA ASN A 163 9.04 -3.41 -3.72
C ASN A 163 8.55 -2.56 -2.53
N PRO A 164 7.41 -2.89 -1.90
CA PRO A 164 6.84 -2.08 -0.82
C PRO A 164 7.72 -2.18 0.43
N ASP A 165 8.53 -1.16 0.69
CA ASP A 165 9.39 -1.06 1.87
C ASP A 165 8.99 0.15 2.72
N PRO A 166 8.79 0.00 4.04
CA PRO A 166 8.39 1.12 4.91
C PRO A 166 9.34 2.33 4.86
N ILE A 167 10.61 2.15 4.53
CA ILE A 167 11.58 3.26 4.43
C ILE A 167 11.62 3.91 3.04
N THR A 168 10.80 3.45 2.09
CA THR A 168 10.82 3.98 0.73
C THR A 168 10.50 5.47 0.67
N SER A 169 11.19 6.21 -0.18
CA SER A 169 10.88 7.62 -0.47
C SER A 169 9.67 7.81 -1.37
N GLN A 170 9.17 6.75 -2.00
CA GLN A 170 8.10 6.82 -3.01
C GLN A 170 6.68 6.80 -2.42
N GLY A 171 6.54 6.76 -1.10
CA GLY A 171 5.26 6.92 -0.42
C GLY A 171 4.97 5.89 0.68
N LYS A 172 3.73 5.93 1.16
CA LYS A 172 3.20 5.05 2.23
C LYS A 172 2.84 3.68 1.66
N VAL A 173 3.27 2.60 2.32
CA VAL A 173 3.06 1.21 1.86
C VAL A 173 2.54 0.28 2.95
N ILE A 174 2.28 0.80 4.15
CA ILE A 174 1.76 0.03 5.29
C ILE A 174 0.23 0.04 5.22
N HIS A 175 -0.38 -1.12 5.46
CA HIS A 175 -1.84 -1.26 5.50
C HIS A 175 -2.45 -0.28 6.52
N PRO A 176 -3.65 0.30 6.26
CA PRO A 176 -4.27 1.26 7.18
C PRO A 176 -4.33 0.76 8.64
N ASP A 177 -4.87 -0.45 8.85
CA ASP A 177 -5.09 -0.96 10.20
C ASP A 177 -4.16 -2.10 10.63
N GLN A 178 -3.46 -2.75 9.68
CA GLN A 178 -2.71 -3.98 9.95
C GLN A 178 -1.22 -3.69 10.07
N HIS A 179 -0.51 -4.46 10.89
CA HIS A 179 0.92 -4.26 11.14
C HIS A 179 1.81 -4.93 10.08
N ARG A 180 1.49 -4.71 8.81
CA ARG A 180 2.20 -5.24 7.64
C ARG A 180 2.22 -4.23 6.49
N VAL A 181 3.09 -4.45 5.52
CA VAL A 181 2.95 -3.79 4.22
C VAL A 181 1.73 -4.31 3.48
N ILE A 182 1.32 -3.58 2.45
CA ILE A 182 0.28 -4.02 1.54
C ILE A 182 0.62 -5.38 0.93
N THR A 183 -0.39 -6.21 0.65
CA THR A 183 -0.22 -7.51 -0.01
C THR A 183 -0.02 -7.36 -1.51
N VAL A 184 0.38 -8.45 -2.17
CA VAL A 184 0.43 -8.52 -3.64
C VAL A 184 -0.94 -8.21 -4.24
N ARG A 185 -2.03 -8.81 -3.73
CA ARG A 185 -3.40 -8.52 -4.19
C ARG A 185 -3.83 -7.07 -3.98
N GLU A 186 -3.55 -6.46 -2.83
CA GLU A 186 -3.85 -5.05 -2.56
C GLU A 186 -3.12 -4.13 -3.54
N MET A 187 -1.85 -4.43 -3.83
CA MET A 187 -1.06 -3.69 -4.82
C MET A 187 -1.57 -3.92 -6.25
N ALA A 188 -1.95 -5.14 -6.61
CA ALA A 188 -2.55 -5.44 -7.92
C ALA A 188 -3.85 -4.65 -8.12
N ARG A 189 -4.70 -4.58 -7.09
CA ARG A 189 -5.92 -3.79 -7.12
C ARG A 189 -5.65 -2.31 -7.22
N SER A 190 -4.59 -1.78 -6.60
CA SER A 190 -4.22 -0.36 -6.78
C SER A 190 -3.93 0.03 -8.23
N GLN A 191 -3.42 -0.93 -9.04
CA GLN A 191 -3.18 -0.78 -10.48
C GLN A 191 -4.41 -1.12 -11.33
N GLY A 192 -5.51 -1.59 -10.73
CA GLY A 192 -6.72 -1.98 -11.45
C GLY A 192 -6.61 -3.31 -12.20
N PHE A 193 -5.77 -4.24 -11.73
CA PHE A 193 -5.82 -5.63 -12.18
C PHE A 193 -7.08 -6.33 -11.67
N ASN A 194 -7.66 -7.18 -12.51
CA ASN A 194 -8.74 -8.08 -12.09
C ASN A 194 -8.21 -9.10 -11.07
N ASP A 195 -9.11 -9.61 -10.23
CA ASP A 195 -8.79 -10.54 -9.16
C ASP A 195 -8.41 -11.95 -9.65
N ASP A 196 -8.77 -12.27 -10.89
CA ASP A 196 -8.41 -13.50 -11.60
C ASP A 196 -7.07 -13.41 -12.35
N PHE A 197 -6.43 -12.23 -12.39
CA PHE A 197 -5.13 -12.07 -13.03
C PHE A 197 -4.06 -12.84 -12.24
N VAL A 198 -3.27 -13.65 -12.98
CA VAL A 198 -2.27 -14.54 -12.42
C VAL A 198 -0.88 -13.92 -12.49
N PHE A 199 -0.27 -13.71 -11.31
CA PHE A 199 1.13 -13.30 -11.19
C PHE A 199 2.02 -14.52 -10.90
N ARG A 200 3.26 -14.54 -11.41
CA ARG A 200 4.15 -15.71 -11.27
C ARG A 200 5.43 -15.40 -10.48
N GLY A 201 5.99 -16.42 -9.84
CA GLY A 201 7.28 -16.33 -9.13
C GLY A 201 7.15 -15.92 -7.65
N SER A 202 8.26 -15.51 -7.06
CA SER A 202 8.33 -15.10 -5.65
C SER A 202 7.48 -13.86 -5.36
N VAL A 203 7.17 -13.61 -4.09
CA VAL A 203 6.43 -12.41 -3.66
C VAL A 203 7.06 -11.10 -4.18
N VAL A 204 8.39 -11.03 -4.21
CA VAL A 204 9.14 -9.88 -4.74
C VAL A 204 8.97 -9.79 -6.25
N ASN A 205 9.03 -10.90 -6.97
CA ASN A 205 8.79 -10.91 -8.42
C ASN A 205 7.37 -10.46 -8.77
N LYS A 206 6.37 -10.87 -7.97
CA LYS A 206 4.98 -10.44 -8.14
C LYS A 206 4.82 -8.93 -7.91
N TYR A 207 5.46 -8.36 -6.88
CA TYR A 207 5.49 -6.90 -6.71
C TYR A 207 6.17 -6.19 -7.88
N CYS A 208 7.30 -6.68 -8.37
CA CYS A 208 7.98 -6.10 -9.53
C CYS A 208 7.10 -6.12 -10.79
N GLN A 209 6.40 -7.23 -11.05
CA GLN A 209 5.45 -7.33 -12.17
C GLN A 209 4.36 -6.26 -12.08
N ILE A 210 3.76 -6.09 -10.90
CA ILE A 210 2.68 -5.12 -10.68
C ILE A 210 3.20 -3.68 -10.76
N GLY A 211 4.34 -3.39 -10.13
CA GLY A 211 4.92 -2.04 -10.08
C GLY A 211 5.39 -1.53 -11.45
N ASN A 212 5.87 -2.43 -12.32
CA ASN A 212 6.31 -2.07 -13.67
C ASN A 212 5.18 -2.08 -14.71
N ALA A 213 3.99 -2.58 -14.36
CA ALA A 213 2.88 -2.68 -15.29
C ALA A 213 2.23 -1.31 -15.54
N VAL A 214 1.70 -1.14 -16.75
CA VAL A 214 0.76 -0.05 -17.04
C VAL A 214 -0.62 -0.46 -16.50
N PRO A 215 -1.31 0.41 -15.73
CA PRO A 215 -2.63 0.10 -15.18
C PRO A 215 -3.60 -0.38 -16.29
N PRO A 216 -4.20 -1.58 -16.20
CA PRO A 216 -5.04 -2.13 -17.28
C PRO A 216 -6.20 -1.21 -17.68
N LEU A 217 -6.80 -0.51 -16.72
CA LEU A 217 -7.89 0.43 -16.98
C LEU A 217 -7.43 1.65 -17.79
N LEU A 218 -6.21 2.12 -17.58
CA LEU A 218 -5.60 3.20 -18.37
C LEU A 218 -5.33 2.71 -19.80
N SER A 219 -4.68 1.54 -19.94
CA SER A 219 -4.40 0.91 -21.24
C SER A 219 -5.67 0.70 -22.06
N MET A 220 -6.74 0.21 -21.43
CA MET A 220 -8.05 0.03 -22.07
C MET A 220 -8.63 1.35 -22.59
N LYS A 221 -8.45 2.47 -21.86
CA LYS A 221 -8.95 3.78 -22.29
C LYS A 221 -8.16 4.32 -23.47
N ILE A 222 -6.84 4.20 -23.44
CA ILE A 222 -5.97 4.56 -24.56
C ILE A 222 -6.33 3.74 -25.80
N ALA A 223 -6.46 2.42 -25.66
CA ALA A 223 -6.82 1.51 -26.76
C ALA A 223 -8.19 1.86 -27.38
N ARG A 224 -9.17 2.29 -26.58
CA ARG A 224 -10.47 2.74 -27.09
C ARG A 224 -10.35 3.99 -27.97
N GLU A 225 -9.54 4.95 -27.58
CA GLU A 225 -9.37 6.16 -28.41
C GLU A 225 -8.67 5.83 -29.74
N PHE A 226 -7.67 4.94 -29.73
CA PHE A 226 -7.08 4.40 -30.97
C PHE A 226 -8.11 3.68 -31.84
N TYR A 227 -8.96 2.85 -31.23
CA TYR A 227 -10.01 2.13 -31.97
C TYR A 227 -10.96 3.10 -32.68
N LYS A 228 -11.41 4.16 -31.99
CA LYS A 228 -12.27 5.18 -32.61
C LYS A 228 -11.57 5.89 -33.77
N SER A 229 -10.30 6.27 -33.59
CA SER A 229 -9.57 7.00 -34.64
C SER A 229 -9.36 6.17 -35.90
N ILE A 230 -9.28 4.85 -35.78
CA ILE A 230 -9.06 3.93 -36.91
C ILE A 230 -10.38 3.52 -37.56
N PHE A 231 -11.44 3.31 -36.78
CA PHE A 231 -12.65 2.61 -37.26
C PHE A 231 -13.94 3.43 -37.20
N GLN A 232 -13.93 4.66 -36.69
CA GLN A 232 -15.14 5.50 -36.56
C GLN A 232 -15.04 6.85 -37.28
N ASN A 233 -14.04 7.01 -38.16
CA ASN A 233 -13.86 8.21 -39.00
C ASN A 233 -14.31 8.02 -40.47
N ASP A 234 -15.09 6.97 -40.76
CA ASP A 234 -15.81 6.75 -42.03
C ASP A 234 -17.32 6.88 -41.83
#